data_AF-A0A2U2DWF5-F1
#
_entry.id   AF-A0A2U2DWF5-F1
#
_cell.length_a   1.000
_cell.length_b   1.000
_cell.length_c   1.000
_cell.angle_alpha   90.00
_cell.angle_beta   90.00
_cell.angle_gamma   90.00
#
_symmetry.space_group_name_H-M   'P 1'
#
loop_
_entity.id
_entity.type
_entity.pdbx_description
1 polymer ?
#
loop_
_entity_poly.entity_id
_entity_poly.type
_entity_poly.pdbx_seq_one_letter_code
_entity_poly.pdbx_strand_id
1 'polypeptide(L)' 'MPTIEISPADRRDRANMFSLWQERGAMTERELERAGISKESQARNAAAVAERVRLAEMA' A
#
# COMPACT_ATOMS: atom_id res chain seq x y z
N MET A 1 3.05 24.36 1.85
CA MET A 1 2.59 22.96 1.92
C MET A 1 3.84 22.10 1.90
N PRO A 2 4.21 21.35 2.96
CA PRO A 2 5.33 20.43 2.85
C PRO A 2 4.94 19.38 1.80
N THR A 3 5.65 19.37 0.68
CA THR A 3 5.58 18.29 -0.29
C THR A 3 6.04 17.05 0.45
N ILE A 4 5.13 16.14 0.80
CA ILE A 4 5.50 14.87 1.44
C ILE A 4 6.30 14.10 0.38
N GLU A 5 7.62 14.23 0.40
CA GLU A 5 8.50 13.45 -0.45
C GLU A 5 8.30 11.98 -0.10
N ILE A 6 7.73 11.23 -1.05
CA ILE A 6 7.54 9.80 -0.92
C ILE A 6 8.94 9.17 -0.92
N SER A 7 9.34 8.63 0.22
CA SER A 7 10.65 8.01 0.38
C SER A 7 10.75 6.76 -0.52
N PRO A 8 11.97 6.30 -0.85
CA PRO A 8 12.15 5.02 -1.54
C PRO A 8 11.47 3.84 -0.82
N ALA A 9 11.42 3.87 0.52
CA ALA A 9 10.73 2.87 1.33
C ALA A 9 9.21 2.90 1.09
N ASP A 10 8.60 4.09 1.05
CA ASP A 10 7.15 4.22 0.79
C ASP A 10 6.76 3.70 -0.59
N ARG A 11 7.62 3.90 -1.61
CA ARG A 11 7.36 3.36 -2.96
C ARG A 11 7.41 1.84 -2.97
N ARG A 12 8.38 1.25 -2.27
CA ARG A 12 8.52 -0.20 -2.12
C ARG A 12 7.32 -0.79 -1.39
N ASP A 13 6.94 -0.18 -0.27
CA ASP A 13 5.81 -0.63 0.54
C ASP A 13 4.49 -0.51 -0.22
N ARG A 14 4.29 0.57 -0.98
CA ARG A 14 3.15 0.71 -1.88
C ARG A 14 3.09 -0.41 -2.92
N ALA A 15 4.23 -0.77 -3.51
CA ALA A 15 4.29 -1.87 -4.46
C ALA A 15 3.99 -3.22 -3.78
N ASN A 16 4.54 -3.44 -2.59
CA ASN A 16 4.29 -4.64 -1.79
C ASN A 16 2.82 -4.75 -1.38
N MET A 17 2.19 -3.68 -0.89
CA MET A 17 0.78 -3.64 -0.53
C MET A 17 -0.11 -4.04 -1.72
N PHE A 18 0.18 -3.51 -2.90
CA PHE A 18 -0.58 -3.83 -4.11
C PHE A 18 -0.34 -5.26 -4.58
N SER A 19 0.91 -5.75 -4.58
CA SER A 19 1.24 -7.14 -4.94
C SER A 19 0.55 -8.13 -4.00
N LEU A 20 0.59 -7.86 -2.70
CA LEU A 20 -0.07 -8.68 -1.69
C LEU A 20 -1.60 -8.72 -1.89
N TRP A 21 -2.20 -7.60 -2.27
CA TRP A 21 -3.61 -7.56 -2.65
C TRP A 21 -3.90 -8.41 -3.88
N GLN A 22 -3.06 -8.39 -4.92
CA GLN A 22 -3.24 -9.24 -6.10
C GLN A 22 -3.14 -10.73 -5.77
N GLU A 23 -2.28 -11.10 -4.83
CA GLU A 23 -2.06 -12.51 -4.44
C GLU A 23 -3.12 -13.04 -3.48
N ARG A 24 -3.61 -12.21 -2.55
CA ARG A 24 -4.41 -12.66 -1.38
C ARG A 24 -5.74 -11.92 -1.20
N GLY A 25 -5.99 -10.88 -1.98
CA GLY A 25 -7.14 -9.99 -1.83
C GLY A 25 -6.96 -8.95 -0.73
N ALA A 26 -8.08 -8.37 -0.26
CA ALA A 26 -8.05 -7.36 0.79
C ALA A 26 -7.41 -7.89 2.08
N MET A 27 -6.38 -7.19 2.58
CA MET A 27 -5.65 -7.56 3.79
C MET A 27 -5.89 -6.55 4.91
N THR A 28 -5.89 -7.05 6.14
CA THR A 28 -5.96 -6.21 7.35
C THR A 28 -4.62 -5.55 7.66
N GLU A 29 -4.65 -4.48 8.45
CA GLU A 29 -3.43 -3.77 8.89
C GLU A 29 -2.39 -4.72 9.52
N ARG A 30 -2.87 -5.67 10.35
CA ARG A 30 -2.01 -6.66 11.04
C ARG A 30 -1.32 -7.60 10.07
N GLU A 31 -1.96 -7.96 8.97
CA GLU A 31 -1.37 -8.85 7.97
C GLU A 31 -0.33 -8.13 7.12
N LEU A 32 -0.55 -6.84 6.83
CA LEU A 32 0.44 -5.98 6.20
C LEU A 32 1.65 -5.72 7.12
N GLU A 33 1.43 -5.56 8.43
CA GLU A 33 2.51 -5.49 9.42
C GLU A 33 3.34 -6.78 9.45
N ARG A 34 2.68 -7.95 9.41
CA ARG A 34 3.36 -9.26 9.31
C ARG A 34 4.15 -9.41 8.01
N ALA A 35 3.73 -8.73 6.94
CA ALA A 35 4.46 -8.66 5.68
C ALA A 35 5.60 -7.63 5.70
N GLY A 36 5.84 -6.97 6.84
CA GLY A 36 6.94 -6.01 7.02
C GLY A 36 6.59 -4.56 6.68
N ILE A 37 5.32 -4.25 6.44
CA ILE A 37 4.87 -2.90 6.09
C ILE A 37 4.38 -2.20 7.36
N SER A 38 5.08 -1.15 7.78
CA SER A 38 4.75 -0.42 9.02
C SER A 38 3.41 0.31 8.92
N LYS A 39 2.71 0.50 10.06
CA LYS A 39 1.44 1.23 10.10
C LYS A 39 1.53 2.64 9.52
N GLU A 40 2.64 3.34 9.76
CA GLU A 40 2.86 4.68 9.22
C GLU A 40 2.98 4.66 7.69
N SER A 41 3.66 3.65 7.14
CA SER A 41 3.75 3.44 5.69
C SER A 41 2.41 3.04 5.10
N GLN A 42 1.64 2.19 5.77
CA GLN A 42 0.27 1.84 5.38
C GLN A 42 -0.60 3.10 5.29
N ALA A 43 -0.59 3.96 6.32
CA ALA A 43 -1.39 5.19 6.34
C ALA A 43 -1.01 6.15 5.20
N ARG A 44 0.29 6.31 4.92
CA ARG A 44 0.78 7.17 3.82
C ARG A 44 0.47 6.62 2.43
N ASN A 45 0.39 5.30 2.29
CA ASN A 45 0.20 4.63 1.00
C ASN A 45 -1.23 4.14 0.75
N ALA A 46 -2.09 4.07 1.76
CA ALA A 46 -3.44 3.51 1.68
C ALA A 46 -4.26 4.11 0.55
N ALA A 47 -4.34 5.43 0.44
CA ALA A 47 -5.11 6.10 -0.61
C ALA A 47 -4.59 5.75 -2.02
N ALA A 48 -3.28 5.71 -2.20
CA ALA A 48 -2.66 5.40 -3.49
C ALA A 48 -2.81 3.92 -3.87
N VAL A 49 -2.76 3.01 -2.89
CA VAL A 49 -3.02 1.59 -3.11
C VAL A 49 -4.49 1.36 -3.42
N ALA A 50 -5.41 1.99 -2.67
CA ALA A 50 -6.86 1.86 -2.90
C ALA A 50 -7.26 2.31 -4.32
N GLU A 51 -6.68 3.40 -4.82
CA GLU A 51 -6.93 3.82 -6.20
C GLU A 51 -6.40 2.80 -7.22
N ARG A 52 -5.21 2.23 -7.00
CA ARG A 52 -4.68 1.17 -7.87
C ARG A 52 -5.54 -0.09 -7.84
N VAL A 53 -6.04 -0.48 -6.67
CA VAL A 53 -6.98 -1.60 -6.50
C VAL A 53 -8.24 -1.35 -7.32
N ARG A 54 -8.87 -0.18 -7.16
CA ARG A 54 -10.06 0.21 -7.90
C ARG A 54 -9.85 0.15 -9.42
N LEU A 55 -8.74 0.69 -9.91
CA LEU A 55 -8.41 0.64 -11.33
C LEU A 55 -8.19 -0.79 -11.84
N ALA A 56 -7.61 -1.67 -11.01
CA ALA A 56 -7.40 -3.07 -11.36
C ALA A 56 -8.71 -3.88 -11.35
N GLU A 57 -9.65 -3.57 -10.46
CA GLU A 57 -10.98 -4.21 -10.42
C GLU A 57 -11.88 -3.78 -11.58
N MET A 58 -11.61 -2.61 -12.19
CA MET A 58 -12.33 -2.09 -13.35
C MET A 58 -11.79 -2.58 -14.71
N ALA A 59 -10.65 -3.27 -14.73
CA ALA A 59 -9.98 -3.77 -15.93
C ALA A 59 -10.31 -5.24 -16.20
#